data_AF-A0A8D9HVZ3-F1
#
_entry.id   AF-A0A8D9HVZ3-F1
#
_cell.length_a   1.000
_cell.length_b   1.000
_cell.length_c   1.000
_cell.angle_alpha   90.00
_cell.angle_beta   90.00
_cell.angle_gamma   90.00
#
_symmetry.space_group_name_H-M   'P 1'
#
loop_
_entity.id
_entity.type
_entity.pdbx_description
1 polymer ?
#
loop_
_entity_poly.entity_id
_entity_poly.type
_entity_poly.pdbx_seq_one_letter_code
_entity_poly.pdbx_strand_id
1 'polypeptide(L)'
;MAGREVLLLSLLIIITISVVAFADREPHCVYTFYIETGPVDGAGTDSIISVKISDKSGQNIDIQDIVTWGGLMGPSYDYFEKGSLDIFSGKAQCLPSPVCSLSLTSDGSGVYPAWYVNYVDLFFFFFFFFFFFFFFFLC
;
A
#
# COMPACT_ATOMS: atom_id res chain seq x y z
N MET A 1 17.73 -49.70 -16.59
CA MET A 1 17.80 -48.36 -17.22
C MET A 1 16.52 -47.54 -17.03
N ALA A 2 15.33 -48.15 -16.96
CA ALA A 2 14.05 -47.42 -16.84
C ALA A 2 13.82 -46.64 -15.52
N GLY A 3 14.31 -47.13 -14.37
CA GLY A 3 14.02 -46.51 -13.06
C GLY A 3 14.64 -45.13 -12.86
N ARG A 4 15.81 -44.86 -13.46
CA ARG A 4 16.48 -43.55 -13.36
C ARG A 4 15.78 -42.49 -14.19
N GLU A 5 15.30 -42.86 -15.38
CA GLU A 5 14.54 -41.96 -16.27
C GLU A 5 13.19 -41.58 -15.64
N VAL A 6 12.50 -42.55 -15.03
CA VAL A 6 11.24 -42.30 -14.29
C VAL A 6 11.46 -41.37 -13.09
N LEU A 7 12.58 -41.52 -12.38
CA LEU A 7 12.94 -40.65 -11.24
C LEU A 7 13.32 -39.23 -11.68
N LEU A 8 13.99 -39.09 -12.83
CA LEU A 8 14.31 -37.79 -13.42
C LEU A 8 13.05 -37.07 -13.91
N LEU A 9 12.15 -37.77 -14.57
CA LEU A 9 10.86 -37.25 -15.02
C LEU A 9 9.98 -36.80 -13.85
N SER A 10 9.90 -37.58 -12.78
CA SER A 10 9.12 -37.19 -11.59
C SER A 10 9.72 -35.99 -10.88
N LEU A 11 11.05 -35.89 -10.77
CA LEU A 11 11.73 -34.73 -10.19
C LEU A 11 11.50 -33.46 -11.00
N LEU A 12 11.58 -33.56 -12.34
CA LEU A 12 11.30 -32.44 -13.24
C LEU A 12 9.86 -31.95 -13.11
N ILE A 13 8.89 -32.88 -13.02
CA ILE A 13 7.48 -32.55 -12.82
C ILE A 13 7.25 -31.86 -11.46
N ILE A 14 7.88 -32.34 -10.40
CA ILE A 14 7.76 -31.71 -9.08
C ILE A 14 8.35 -30.29 -9.10
N ILE A 15 9.51 -30.10 -9.73
CA ILE A 15 10.16 -28.79 -9.85
C ILE A 15 9.28 -27.83 -10.65
N THR A 16 8.73 -28.26 -11.79
CA THR A 16 7.88 -27.38 -12.62
C THR A 16 6.58 -27.02 -11.92
N ILE A 17 5.90 -27.97 -11.27
CA ILE A 17 4.70 -27.70 -10.47
C ILE A 17 5.02 -26.72 -9.34
N SER A 18 6.17 -26.89 -8.66
CA SER A 18 6.58 -25.98 -7.60
C SER A 18 6.78 -24.56 -8.14
N VAL A 19 7.56 -24.40 -9.23
CA VAL A 19 7.83 -23.08 -9.83
C VAL A 19 6.54 -22.37 -10.26
N VAL A 20 5.60 -23.10 -10.87
CA VAL A 20 4.30 -22.53 -11.29
C VAL A 20 3.45 -22.11 -10.09
N ALA A 21 3.39 -22.93 -9.04
CA ALA A 21 2.64 -22.60 -7.82
C ALA A 21 3.21 -21.38 -7.07
N PHE A 22 4.51 -21.11 -7.18
CA PHE A 22 5.13 -19.90 -6.62
C PHE A 22 4.87 -18.65 -7.45
N ALA A 23 4.73 -18.79 -8.78
CA ALA A 23 4.47 -17.67 -9.68
C ALA A 23 3.01 -17.16 -9.60
N ASP A 24 2.06 -18.02 -9.20
CA ASP A 24 0.62 -17.71 -9.17
C ASP A 24 0.15 -17.02 -7.88
N ARG A 25 1.04 -16.77 -6.92
CA ARG A 25 0.70 -15.89 -5.79
C ARG A 25 0.91 -14.45 -6.22
N GLU A 26 -0.16 -13.76 -6.61
CA GLU A 26 -0.17 -12.29 -6.59
C GLU A 26 0.26 -11.84 -5.19
N PRO A 27 1.45 -11.25 -5.03
CA PRO A 27 1.90 -10.89 -3.72
C PRO A 27 1.06 -9.71 -3.24
N HIS A 28 0.48 -9.85 -2.05
CA HIS A 28 -0.12 -8.73 -1.35
C HIS A 28 0.94 -8.03 -0.49
N CYS A 29 0.96 -6.71 -0.57
CA CYS A 29 1.81 -5.84 0.24
C CYS A 29 0.95 -5.17 1.30
N VAL A 30 1.56 -4.94 2.47
CA VAL A 30 0.97 -4.05 3.47
C VAL A 30 1.50 -2.66 3.20
N TYR A 31 0.59 -1.72 2.99
CA TYR A 31 0.87 -0.31 2.81
C TYR A 31 0.42 0.44 4.05
N THR A 32 1.31 1.25 4.62
CA THR A 32 1.04 2.06 5.81
C THR A 32 1.27 3.53 5.48
N PHE A 33 0.26 4.35 5.71
CA PHE A 33 0.29 5.79 5.51
C PHE A 33 0.31 6.48 6.86
N TYR A 34 1.19 7.47 6.99
CA TYR A 34 1.22 8.42 8.08
C TYR A 34 0.92 9.78 7.48
N ILE A 35 -0.17 10.40 7.91
CA ILE A 35 -0.64 11.66 7.34
C ILE A 35 -0.72 12.66 8.48
N GLU A 36 0.07 13.73 8.42
CA GLU A 36 -0.03 14.82 9.38
C GLU A 36 -0.85 15.96 8.77
N THR A 37 -1.93 16.33 9.45
CA THR A 37 -2.69 17.54 9.12
C THR A 37 -1.99 18.75 9.76
N GLY A 38 -1.81 19.82 9.01
CA GLY A 38 -1.01 20.94 9.49
C GLY A 38 -1.60 21.66 10.70
N PRO A 39 -0.76 22.38 11.48
CA PRO A 39 -1.15 22.95 12.78
C PRO A 39 -1.86 24.32 12.66
N VAL A 40 -2.47 24.64 11.52
CA VAL A 40 -3.14 25.93 11.27
C VAL A 40 -4.65 25.83 11.50
N ASP A 41 -5.29 26.93 11.90
CA ASP A 41 -6.74 26.95 12.11
C ASP A 41 -7.48 26.69 10.80
N GLY A 42 -8.45 25.78 10.83
CA GLY A 42 -9.18 25.34 9.63
C GLY A 42 -8.36 24.44 8.69
N ALA A 43 -7.28 23.84 9.17
CA ALA A 43 -6.49 22.87 8.38
C ALA A 43 -7.21 21.53 8.16
N GLY A 44 -8.10 21.15 9.08
CA GLY A 44 -8.77 19.85 9.06
C GLY A 44 -9.95 19.76 8.10
N THR A 45 -10.46 18.55 7.91
CA THR A 45 -11.50 18.25 6.91
C THR A 45 -12.38 17.08 7.35
N ASP A 46 -13.69 17.19 7.12
CA ASP A 46 -14.63 16.06 7.28
C ASP A 46 -14.92 15.35 5.95
N SER A 47 -14.19 15.69 4.88
CA SER A 47 -14.34 15.07 3.56
C SER A 47 -13.85 13.62 3.53
N ILE A 48 -14.38 12.86 2.58
CA ILE A 48 -13.84 11.53 2.26
C ILE A 48 -12.56 11.72 1.46
N ILE A 49 -11.47 11.14 1.96
CA ILE A 49 -10.15 11.25 1.33
C ILE A 49 -9.82 9.97 0.56
N SER A 50 -9.71 10.11 -0.75
CA SER A 50 -9.19 9.07 -1.65
C SER A 50 -7.68 9.18 -1.81
N VAL A 51 -7.00 8.05 -1.91
CA VAL A 51 -5.56 7.97 -2.14
C VAL A 51 -5.27 7.16 -3.37
N LYS A 52 -4.43 7.72 -4.25
CA LYS A 52 -3.88 7.00 -5.39
C LYS A 52 -2.38 7.01 -5.31
N ILE A 53 -1.80 5.82 -5.30
CA ILE A 53 -0.36 5.63 -5.43
C ILE A 53 -0.06 4.99 -6.77
N SER A 54 1.02 5.41 -7.41
CA SER A 54 1.46 4.78 -8.66
C SER A 54 2.96 4.57 -8.70
N ASP A 55 3.37 3.57 -9.45
CA ASP A 55 4.77 3.27 -9.71
C ASP A 55 5.25 3.93 -11.02
N LYS A 56 6.54 3.79 -11.31
CA LYS A 56 7.14 4.30 -12.56
C LYS A 56 6.61 3.63 -13.84
N SER A 57 5.99 2.45 -13.73
CA SER A 57 5.43 1.72 -14.87
C SER A 57 4.01 2.17 -15.21
N GLY A 58 3.40 3.01 -14.35
CA GLY A 58 2.03 3.51 -14.49
C GLY A 58 0.99 2.60 -13.84
N GLN A 59 1.40 1.51 -13.17
CA GLN A 59 0.48 0.75 -12.33
C GLN A 59 0.12 1.57 -11.10
N ASN A 60 -1.14 1.51 -10.70
CA ASN A 60 -1.64 2.27 -9.57
C ASN A 60 -2.54 1.44 -8.65
N ILE A 61 -2.62 1.90 -7.41
CA ILE A 61 -3.59 1.43 -6.42
C ILE A 61 -4.46 2.65 -6.11
N ASP A 62 -5.76 2.49 -6.31
CA ASP A 62 -6.76 3.52 -6.08
C ASP A 62 -7.61 3.11 -4.86
N ILE A 63 -7.48 3.88 -3.79
CA ILE A 63 -8.18 3.72 -2.52
C ILE A 63 -9.20 4.85 -2.43
N GLN A 64 -10.48 4.51 -2.55
CA GLN A 64 -11.56 5.51 -2.60
C GLN A 64 -11.79 6.21 -1.25
N ASP A 65 -11.61 5.48 -0.15
CA ASP A 65 -11.70 6.02 1.20
C ASP A 65 -10.64 5.33 2.07
N ILE A 66 -9.64 6.12 2.49
CA ILE A 66 -8.51 5.60 3.27
C ILE A 66 -8.93 5.21 4.70
N VAL A 67 -9.96 5.84 5.26
CA VAL A 67 -10.42 5.59 6.63
C VAL A 67 -11.04 4.19 6.70
N THR A 68 -11.98 3.88 5.79
CA THR A 68 -12.60 2.55 5.74
C THR A 68 -11.65 1.47 5.23
N TRP A 69 -10.65 1.83 4.41
CA TRP A 69 -9.67 0.87 3.91
C TRP A 69 -8.67 0.41 4.99
N GLY A 70 -8.26 1.30 5.90
CA GLY A 70 -7.18 0.96 6.84
C GLY A 70 -7.04 1.82 8.09
N GLY A 71 -8.04 2.60 8.49
CA GLY A 71 -7.96 3.45 9.68
C GLY A 71 -7.65 2.67 10.97
N LEU A 72 -6.60 3.09 11.69
CA LEU A 72 -6.12 2.40 12.89
C LEU A 72 -6.40 3.11 14.23
N MET A 73 -6.98 4.31 14.20
CA MET A 73 -7.15 5.14 15.41
C MET A 73 -8.41 4.80 16.23
N GLY A 74 -9.25 3.88 15.72
CA GLY A 74 -10.46 3.41 16.37
C GLY A 74 -11.75 3.97 15.76
N PRO A 75 -12.92 3.40 16.13
CA PRO A 75 -14.20 3.69 15.48
C PRO A 75 -14.81 5.05 15.85
N SER A 76 -14.32 5.71 16.90
CA SER A 76 -14.80 7.02 17.36
C SER A 76 -13.73 8.11 17.24
N TYR A 77 -12.65 7.83 16.50
CA TYR A 77 -11.61 8.80 16.26
C TYR A 77 -12.00 9.70 15.08
N ASP A 78 -11.80 11.00 15.26
CA ASP A 78 -12.02 11.98 14.23
C ASP A 78 -10.72 12.18 13.43
N TYR A 79 -10.75 11.79 12.17
CA TYR A 79 -9.56 11.80 11.31
C TYR A 79 -9.40 13.16 10.64
N PHE A 80 -8.19 13.47 10.22
CA PHE A 80 -7.82 14.66 9.48
C PHE A 80 -8.04 15.97 10.25
N GLU A 81 -7.89 15.90 11.57
CA GLU A 81 -8.02 17.05 12.47
C GLU A 81 -6.74 17.88 12.57
N LYS A 82 -6.88 19.17 12.88
CA LYS A 82 -5.74 20.10 12.99
C LYS A 82 -4.64 19.55 13.90
N GLY A 83 -3.42 19.40 13.34
CA GLY A 83 -2.25 18.94 14.09
C GLY A 83 -2.31 17.46 14.50
N SER A 84 -3.23 16.67 13.95
CA SER A 84 -3.27 15.23 14.16
C SER A 84 -2.30 14.51 13.22
N LEU A 85 -1.76 13.40 13.72
CA LEU A 85 -1.05 12.41 12.91
C LEU A 85 -1.94 11.17 12.80
N ASP A 86 -2.45 10.95 11.60
CA ASP A 86 -3.36 9.85 11.31
C ASP A 86 -2.62 8.69 10.66
N ILE A 87 -2.92 7.47 11.12
CA ILE A 87 -2.23 6.26 10.68
C ILE A 87 -3.23 5.32 10.02
N PHE A 88 -2.90 4.90 8.80
CA PHE A 88 -3.70 3.96 8.02
C PHE A 88 -2.83 2.78 7.61
N SER A 89 -3.33 1.55 7.71
CA SER A 89 -2.63 0.36 7.24
C SER A 89 -3.58 -0.62 6.60
N GLY A 90 -3.28 -1.04 5.37
CA GLY A 90 -4.13 -1.93 4.60
C GLY A 90 -3.34 -2.82 3.66
N LYS A 91 -3.98 -3.90 3.20
CA LYS A 91 -3.41 -4.81 2.21
C LYS A 91 -3.91 -4.44 0.83
N ALA A 92 -3.00 -4.42 -0.14
CA ALA A 92 -3.31 -4.27 -1.54
C ALA A 92 -2.36 -5.14 -2.39
N GLN A 93 -2.62 -5.24 -3.69
CA GLN A 93 -1.68 -5.86 -4.62
C GLN A 93 -0.34 -5.10 -4.56
N CYS A 94 0.77 -5.82 -4.52
CA CYS A 94 2.08 -5.16 -4.57
C CYS A 94 2.28 -4.49 -5.93
N LEU A 95 2.67 -3.23 -5.93
CA LEU A 95 3.21 -2.58 -7.12
C LEU A 95 4.52 -3.25 -7.55
N PRO A 96 4.76 -3.39 -8.86
CA PRO A 96 5.94 -4.08 -9.40
C PRO A 96 7.22 -3.23 -9.28
N SER A 97 7.09 -1.95 -8.95
CA SER A 97 8.19 -1.04 -8.65
C SER A 97 7.85 -0.18 -7.42
N PRO A 98 8.86 0.45 -6.77
CA PRO A 98 8.61 1.41 -5.70
C PRO A 98 7.63 2.51 -6.12
N VAL A 99 6.89 3.04 -5.15
CA VAL A 99 5.94 4.12 -5.37
C VAL A 99 6.68 5.37 -5.83
N CYS A 100 6.23 5.91 -6.97
CA CYS A 100 6.79 7.09 -7.63
C CYS A 100 5.92 8.32 -7.41
N SER A 101 4.60 8.14 -7.30
CA SER A 101 3.69 9.25 -7.02
C SER A 101 2.60 8.84 -6.03
N LEU A 102 2.17 9.82 -5.26
CA LEU A 102 1.06 9.73 -4.33
C LEU A 102 0.20 10.97 -4.52
N SER A 103 -1.10 10.76 -4.69
CA SER A 103 -2.09 11.83 -4.77
C SER A 103 -3.21 11.58 -3.78
N LEU A 104 -3.52 12.60 -2.99
CA LEU A 104 -4.67 12.64 -2.10
C LEU A 104 -5.76 13.47 -2.78
N THR A 105 -7.00 13.00 -2.73
CA THR A 105 -8.14 13.68 -3.31
C THR A 105 -9.23 13.79 -2.27
N SER A 106 -9.68 15.01 -1.99
CA SER A 106 -10.89 15.26 -1.22
C SER A 106 -12.10 15.19 -2.15
N ASP A 107 -13.16 14.52 -1.72
CA ASP A 107 -14.45 14.48 -2.42
C ASP A 107 -15.25 15.79 -2.28
N GLY A 108 -14.78 16.73 -1.45
CA GLY A 108 -15.39 18.03 -1.20
C GLY A 108 -16.66 17.98 -0.34
N SER A 109 -16.95 16.85 0.31
CA SER A 109 -18.04 16.74 1.28
C SER A 109 -17.63 17.27 2.66
N GLY A 110 -18.58 17.34 3.60
CA GLY A 110 -18.29 17.70 5.00
C GLY A 110 -18.08 19.20 5.26
N VAL A 111 -17.69 19.52 6.50
CA VAL A 111 -17.30 20.87 6.91
C VAL A 111 -15.82 21.05 6.57
N TYR A 112 -15.46 22.24 6.05
CA TYR A 112 -14.11 22.55 5.59
C TYR A 112 -13.58 21.56 4.53
N PRO A 113 -14.14 21.56 3.30
CA PRO A 113 -13.72 20.63 2.24
C PRO A 113 -12.26 20.86 1.76
N ALA A 114 -11.68 22.00 2.14
CA ALA A 114 -10.28 22.30 1.93
C ALA A 114 -9.46 21.68 3.06
N TRP A 115 -8.40 20.97 2.71
CA TRP A 115 -7.55 20.27 3.66
C TRP A 115 -6.10 20.70 3.50
N TYR A 116 -5.44 20.99 4.61
CA TYR A 116 -4.02 21.36 4.62
C TYR A 116 -3.18 20.24 5.23
N VAL A 117 -2.53 19.48 4.35
CA VAL A 117 -1.62 18.39 4.70
C VAL A 117 -0.22 18.94 4.93
N ASN A 118 0.39 18.63 6.07
CA ASN A 118 1.78 18.98 6.32
C ASN A 118 2.73 18.02 5.59
N TYR A 119 2.58 16.73 5.83
CA TYR A 119 3.31 15.69 5.10
C TYR A 119 2.54 14.37 5.05
N VAL A 120 2.97 13.51 4.12
CA VAL A 120 2.57 12.11 4.07
C VAL A 120 3.80 11.24 3.94
N ASP A 121 3.95 10.30 4.86
CA ASP A 121 4.90 9.20 4.74
C ASP A 121 4.17 7.93 4.35
N LEU A 122 4.70 7.24 3.34
CA LEU A 122 4.21 5.95 2.88
C LEU A 122 5.27 4.89 3.14
N PHE A 123 4.90 3.80 3.79
CA PHE A 123 5.74 2.62 3.90
C PHE A 123 5.03 1.43 3.27
N PHE A 124 5.79 0.56 2.64
CA PHE A 124 5.27 -0.72 2.18
C PHE A 124 6.24 -1.83 2.56
N PHE A 125 5.69 -2.97 2.97
CA PHE A 125 6.49 -4.14 3.29
C PHE A 125 6.09 -5.32 2.40
N PHE A 126 7.06 -5.81 1.64
CA PHE A 126 6.94 -7.06 0.90
C PHE A 126 7.29 -8.20 1.86
N PHE A 127 6.31 -9.04 2.20
CA PHE A 127 6.46 -10.09 3.21
C PHE A 127 7.56 -11.15 2.87
N PHE A 128 8.13 -11.13 1.67
CA PHE A 128 9.09 -12.15 1.22
C PHE A 128 10.56 -11.70 1.12
N PHE A 129 10.93 -10.46 1.43
CA PHE A 129 12.36 -10.08 1.43
C PHE A 129 12.87 -9.77 2.82
N PHE A 130 13.14 -10.84 3.58
CA PHE A 130 13.99 -10.81 4.77
C PHE A 130 15.47 -10.66 4.34
N PHE A 131 15.81 -9.55 3.68
CA PHE A 131 17.20 -9.08 3.61
C PHE A 131 17.17 -7.57 3.36
N PHE A 132 17.25 -6.83 4.48
CA PHE A 132 17.80 -5.49 4.62
C PHE A 132 18.02 -4.71 3.30
N PHE A 133 16.98 -4.11 2.75
CA PHE A 133 17.15 -2.93 1.93
C PHE A 133 16.05 -1.94 2.29
N PHE A 134 16.48 -0.89 2.99
CA PHE A 134 15.79 0.39 3.01
C PHE A 134 15.64 0.79 1.53
N PHE A 135 14.48 0.51 0.91
CA PHE A 135 14.24 0.92 -0.46
C PHE A 135 14.17 2.44 -0.46
N PHE A 136 15.29 3.07 -0.81
CA PHE A 136 15.31 4.46 -1.19
C PHE A 136 14.29 4.64 -2.33
N PHE A 137 13.39 5.59 -2.14
CA PHE A 137 12.41 6.09 -3.09
C PHE A 137 13.10 6.76 -4.30
N LEU A 138 13.85 6.02 -5.10
CA LEU A 138 14.16 6.47 -6.47
C LEU A 138 13.13 5.87 -7.42
N CYS A 139 12.10 6.66 -7.67
CA CYS A 139 11.75 6.93 -9.05
C CYS A 139 12.92 7.74 -9.67
#